data_AF-A0A841LL59-F1
#
_entry.id   AF-A0A841LL59-F1
#
_cell.length_a   1.000
_cell.length_b   1.000
_cell.length_c   1.000
_cell.angle_alpha   90.00
_cell.angle_beta   90.00
_cell.angle_gamma   90.00
#
_symmetry.space_group_name_H-M   'P 1'
#
loop_
_entity.id
_entity.type
_entity.pdbx_description
1 polymer ?
#
loop_
_entity_poly.entity_id
_entity_poly.type
_entity_poly.pdbx_seq_one_letter_code
_entity_poly.pdbx_strand_id
1 'polypeptide(L)' 'MGILKTAIIGAAVYAGVKYITKKDPITGQSIVDDLLEKAPGWVEKAKGYTEDLKARASHVAEDLAR' A
#
# COMPACT_ATOMS: atom_id res chain seq x y z
N MET A 1 -18.42 2.10 12.45
CA MET A 1 -17.55 1.40 11.46
C MET A 1 -16.19 2.12 11.39
N GLY A 2 -15.12 1.69 12.07
CA GLY A 2 -13.84 2.43 11.87
C GLY A 2 -12.62 1.89 12.59
N ILE A 3 -12.76 1.50 13.86
CA ILE A 3 -11.61 1.11 14.72
C ILE A 3 -10.98 -0.22 14.30
N LEU A 4 -11.78 -1.25 13.99
CA LEU A 4 -11.23 -2.55 13.58
C LEU A 4 -10.52 -2.47 12.22
N LYS A 5 -11.07 -1.71 11.27
CA LYS A 5 -10.47 -1.52 9.93
C LYS A 5 -9.16 -0.73 10.02
N THR A 6 -9.13 0.32 10.85
CA THR A 6 -7.90 1.10 11.10
C THR A 6 -6.88 0.31 11.90
N ALA A 7 -7.30 -0.55 12.84
CA ALA A 7 -6.41 -1.45 13.56
C ALA A 7 -5.76 -2.49 12.65
N ILE A 8 -6.52 -3.07 11.70
CA ILE A 8 -5.98 -4.02 10.72
C ILE A 8 -4.99 -3.33 9.77
N ILE A 9 -5.33 -2.13 9.28
CA ILE A 9 -4.41 -1.35 8.43
C ILE A 9 -3.16 -0.96 9.22
N GLY A 10 -3.32 -0.49 10.46
CA GLY A 10 -2.19 -0.16 11.35
C GLY A 10 -1.31 -1.37 11.66
N ALA A 11 -1.90 -2.54 11.90
CA ALA A 11 -1.17 -3.79 12.10
C ALA A 11 -0.42 -4.24 10.85
N ALA A 12 -1.02 -4.12 9.66
CA ALA A 12 -0.37 -4.45 8.39
C ALA A 12 0.79 -3.50 8.07
N VAL A 13 0.60 -2.18 8.29
CA VAL A 13 1.67 -1.18 8.15
C VAL A 13 2.78 -1.44 9.17
N TYR A 14 2.44 -1.69 10.44
CA TYR A 14 3.42 -2.00 11.47
C TYR A 14 4.17 -3.29 11.18
N ALA A 15 3.50 -4.34 10.70
CA ALA A 15 4.13 -5.59 10.30
C ALA A 15 5.04 -5.40 9.08
N GLY A 16 4.59 -4.66 8.07
CA GLY A 16 5.36 -4.32 6.88
C GLY A 16 6.61 -3.52 7.26
N VAL A 17 6.45 -2.44 8.03
CA VAL A 17 7.54 -1.63 8.58
C VAL A 17 8.46 -2.46 9.44
N LYS A 18 7.96 -3.28 10.37
CA LYS A 18 8.77 -4.13 11.25
C LYS A 18 9.52 -5.22 10.47
N TYR A 19 8.98 -5.70 9.35
CA TYR A 19 9.64 -6.69 8.51
C TYR A 19 10.77 -6.06 7.69
N ILE A 20 10.53 -4.89 7.10
CA ILE A 20 11.57 -4.14 6.37
C ILE A 20 12.60 -3.45 7.29
N THR A 21 12.24 -3.10 8.53
CA THR A 21 13.17 -2.54 9.54
C THR A 21 13.78 -3.60 10.46
N LYS A 22 13.39 -4.88 10.37
CA LYS A 22 14.12 -5.96 11.02
C LYS A 22 15.51 -5.96 10.39
N LYS A 23 16.51 -5.50 11.16
CA LYS A 23 17.90 -5.46 10.73
C LYS A 23 18.32 -6.86 10.31
N ASP A 24 18.46 -7.05 9.02
CA ASP A 24 19.19 -8.19 8.49
C ASP A 24 20.67 -7.98 8.85
N PRO A 25 21.36 -8.95 9.47
CA PRO A 25 22.77 -8.83 9.86
C PRO A 25 23.72 -8.66 8.66
N ILE A 26 23.22 -8.71 7.43
CA ILE A 26 24.01 -8.67 6.19
C ILE A 26 24.25 -7.24 5.68
N THR A 27 23.29 -6.30 5.75
CA THR A 27 23.39 -5.10 4.89
C THR A 27 23.71 -3.79 5.59
N GLY A 28 23.24 -3.51 6.80
CA GLY A 28 23.65 -2.31 7.57
C GLY A 28 23.35 -0.91 6.94
N GLN A 29 23.14 -0.77 5.63
CA GLN A 29 22.75 0.42 4.86
C GLN A 29 22.18 0.02 3.47
N SER A 30 21.38 0.92 2.88
CA SER A 30 21.00 1.08 1.45
C SER A 30 19.72 0.49 0.82
N ILE A 31 18.92 -0.42 1.41
CA ILE A 31 17.63 -0.82 0.78
C ILE A 31 16.51 0.19 1.05
N VAL A 32 16.55 0.88 2.20
CA VAL A 32 15.55 1.91 2.55
C VAL A 32 15.70 3.14 1.65
N ASP A 33 16.93 3.56 1.35
CA ASP A 33 17.21 4.62 0.37
C ASP A 33 16.77 4.23 -1.04
N ASP A 34 17.07 3.02 -1.51
CA ASP A 34 16.60 2.53 -2.83
C ASP A 34 15.06 2.44 -2.91
N LEU A 35 14.40 2.09 -1.79
CA LEU A 35 12.95 2.02 -1.70
C LEU A 35 12.31 3.41 -1.60
N LEU A 36 12.97 4.37 -0.93
CA LEU A 36 12.57 5.78 -0.87
C LEU A 36 12.79 6.49 -2.22
N GLU A 37 13.87 6.17 -2.92
CA GLU A 37 14.20 6.72 -4.24
C GLU A 37 13.24 6.17 -5.31
N LYS A 38 12.85 4.89 -5.19
CA LYS A 38 11.79 4.29 -6.02
C LYS A 38 10.37 4.56 -5.51
N ALA A 39 10.19 5.06 -4.28
CA ALA A 39 8.87 5.32 -3.68
C ALA A 39 7.92 6.09 -4.60
N PRO A 40 8.31 7.17 -5.31
CA PRO A 40 7.40 7.85 -6.23
C PRO A 40 6.80 6.92 -7.29
N GLY A 41 7.59 5.98 -7.83
CA GLY A 41 7.09 5.01 -8.82
C GLY A 41 6.12 3.98 -8.22
N TRP A 42 6.24 3.66 -6.93
CA TRP A 42 5.32 2.77 -6.23
C TRP A 42 4.01 3.47 -5.90
N VAL A 43 4.09 4.76 -5.55
CA VAL A 43 2.92 5.63 -5.36
C VAL A 43 2.15 5.81 -6.67
N GLU A 44 2.85 6.04 -7.79
CA GLU A 44 2.21 6.11 -9.12
C GLU A 44 1.53 4.80 -9.51
N LYS A 45 2.19 3.66 -9.33
CA LYS A 45 1.57 2.35 -9.56
C LYS A 45 0.35 2.13 -8.66
N ALA A 46 0.46 2.45 -7.37
CA ALA A 46 -0.65 2.31 -6.43
C ALA A 46 -1.84 3.20 -6.81
N LYS A 47 -1.59 4.44 -7.27
CA LYS A 47 -2.62 5.33 -7.80
C LYS A 47 -3.30 4.74 -9.03
N GLY A 48 -2.54 4.28 -10.02
CA GLY A 48 -3.10 3.65 -11.22
C GLY A 48 -3.98 2.43 -10.91
N TYR A 49 -3.54 1.55 -10.01
CA TYR A 49 -4.36 0.42 -9.55
C TYR A 49 -5.63 0.86 -8.82
N THR A 50 -5.54 1.91 -7.98
CA THR A 50 -6.69 2.44 -7.26
C THR A 50 -7.69 3.09 -8.22
N GLU A 51 -7.22 3.80 -9.24
CA GLU A 51 -8.06 4.39 -10.29
C GLU A 51 -8.75 3.30 -11.13
N ASP A 52 -8.05 2.23 -11.52
CA ASP A 52 -8.63 1.10 -12.26
C ASP A 52 -9.71 0.39 -11.42
N LEU A 53 -9.43 0.14 -10.15
CA LEU A 53 -10.41 -0.42 -9.21
C LEU A 53 -11.60 0.50 -9.01
N LYS A 54 -11.38 1.81 -8.91
CA LYS A 54 -12.46 2.80 -8.79
C LYS A 54 -13.29 2.84 -10.07
N ALA A 55 -12.66 2.81 -11.23
CA ALA A 55 -13.35 2.79 -12.52
C ALA A 55 -14.24 1.55 -12.64
N ARG A 56 -13.70 0.36 -12.34
CA ARG A 56 -14.47 -0.89 -12.32
C ARG A 56 -15.60 -0.86 -11.30
N ALA A 57 -15.32 -0.38 -10.08
CA ALA A 57 -16.33 -0.28 -9.03
C ALA A 57 -17.47 0.69 -9.42
N SER A 58 -17.13 1.81 -10.05
CA SER A 58 -18.11 2.78 -10.55
C SER A 58 -18.96 2.19 -11.67
N HIS A 59 -18.33 1.47 -12.60
CA HIS A 59 -19.03 0.81 -13.71
C HIS A 59 -20.00 -0.26 -13.23
N VAL A 60 -19.60 -1.07 -12.25
CA VAL A 60 -20.45 -2.10 -11.63
C VAL A 60 -21.57 -1.45 -10.80
N ALA A 61 -21.27 -0.36 -10.08
CA ALA A 61 -22.27 0.35 -9.31
C ALA A 61 -23.34 1.03 -10.19
N GLU A 62 -22.93 1.58 -11.34
CA GLU A 62 -23.85 2.20 -12.31
C GLU A 62 -24.74 1.15 -13.01
N ASP A 63 -24.19 -0.02 -13.34
CA ASP A 63 -24.94 -1.15 -13.90
C ASP A 63 -25.98 -1.71 -12.90
N LEU A 64 -25.64 -1.76 -11.61
CA LEU A 64 -26.55 -2.18 -10.54
C LEU A 64 -27.62 -1.13 -10.18
N ALA A 65 -27.38 0.13 -10.50
CA ALA A 65 -28.30 1.23 -10.20
C ALA A 65 -29.36 1.46 -11.30
N ARG A 66 -29.24 0.75 -12.42
CA ARG A 66 -30.13 0.81 -13.58
C ARG A 66 -31.14 -0.34 -13.57
#